data_AF-A0A5C7T285-F1
#
_entry.id   AF-A0A5C7T285-F1
#
_cell.length_a   1.000
_cell.length_b   1.000
_cell.length_c   1.000
_cell.angle_alpha   90.00
_cell.angle_beta   90.00
_cell.angle_gamma   90.00
#
_symmetry.space_group_name_H-M   'P 1'
#
loop_
_entity.id
_entity.type
_entity.pdbx_description
1 polymer ?
#
loop_
_entity_poly.entity_id
_entity_poly.type
_entity_poly.pdbx_seq_one_letter_code
_entity_poly.pdbx_strand_id
1 'polypeptide(L)'
;MNADTALRVLALCVVLAGTETLHGIARTLWLAPRVGKARATQLSIVSGSLLAFAVCYLLVPGVGLVSLPDHLALGAVLALFMAGFDAALGKWLLRRSWRKILDDFNPATGNYLLFGLALLVVLPLLVALLRSPL
;
A
#
# COMPACT_ATOMS: atom_id res chain seq x y z
N MET A 1 15.46 7.36 15.61
CA MET A 1 15.52 6.73 14.27
C MET A 1 16.81 7.17 13.60
N ASN A 2 17.67 6.24 13.19
CA ASN A 2 18.96 6.58 12.56
C ASN A 2 18.75 6.97 11.08
N ALA A 3 19.68 7.73 10.50
CA ALA A 3 19.56 8.19 9.11
C ALA A 3 19.47 7.04 8.09
N ASP A 4 20.20 5.95 8.32
CA ASP A 4 20.14 4.73 7.50
C ASP A 4 18.74 4.08 7.55
N THR A 5 18.16 3.95 8.74
CA THR A 5 16.80 3.43 8.92
C THR A 5 15.78 4.31 8.20
N ALA A 6 15.88 5.64 8.34
CA ALA A 6 15.00 6.57 7.66
C ALA A 6 15.09 6.45 6.14
N LEU A 7 16.30 6.28 5.59
CA LEU A 7 16.51 6.07 4.16
C LEU A 7 15.89 4.75 3.68
N ARG A 8 16.03 3.66 4.44
CA ARG A 8 15.42 2.36 4.11
C ARG A 8 13.90 2.42 4.14
N VAL A 9 13.33 3.10 5.12
CA VAL A 9 11.87 3.33 5.19
C VAL A 9 11.40 4.14 3.99
N LEU A 10 12.11 5.22 3.64
CA LEU A 10 11.79 6.02 2.46
C LEU A 10 11.89 5.21 1.17
N ALA A 11 12.95 4.40 1.02
CA ALA A 11 13.11 3.51 -0.12
C ALA A 11 11.97 2.50 -0.21
N LEU A 12 11.56 1.92 0.92
CA LEU A 12 10.40 1.03 1.00
C LEU A 12 9.11 1.73 0.56
N CYS A 13 8.87 2.96 1.02
CA CYS A 13 7.74 3.78 0.58
C CYS A 13 7.72 3.97 -0.94
N VAL A 14 8.86 4.34 -1.54
CA VAL A 14 8.98 4.57 -2.98
C VAL A 14 8.78 3.27 -3.78
N VAL A 15 9.38 2.17 -3.34
CA VAL A 15 9.21 0.86 -3.98
C VAL A 15 7.75 0.42 -3.92
N LEU A 16 7.12 0.54 -2.75
CA LEU A 16 5.73 0.16 -2.55
C LEU A 16 4.80 0.99 -3.46
N ALA A 17 4.94 2.32 -3.45
CA ALA A 17 4.15 3.21 -4.29
C ALA A 17 4.35 2.96 -5.78
N GLY A 18 5.59 2.73 -6.21
CA GLY A 18 5.89 2.37 -7.60
C GLY A 18 5.24 1.04 -8.00
N THR A 19 5.35 0.02 -7.15
CA THR A 19 4.81 -1.30 -7.45
C THR A 19 3.28 -1.30 -7.47
N GLU A 20 2.62 -0.62 -6.53
CA GLU A 20 1.17 -0.43 -6.53
C GLU A 20 0.67 0.41 -7.71
N THR A 21 1.42 1.43 -8.13
CA THR A 21 1.08 2.20 -9.34
C THR A 21 1.14 1.34 -10.58
N LEU A 22 2.21 0.57 -10.76
CA LEU A 22 2.36 -0.37 -11.87
C LEU A 22 1.26 -1.44 -11.84
N HIS A 23 0.92 -1.94 -10.65
CA HIS A 23 -0.19 -2.86 -10.46
C HIS A 23 -1.54 -2.25 -10.87
N GLY A 24 -1.82 -1.00 -10.47
CA GLY A 24 -3.01 -0.26 -10.85
C GLY A 24 -3.12 0.01 -12.36
N ILE A 25 -1.99 0.28 -13.02
CA ILE A 25 -1.91 0.40 -14.49
C ILE A 25 -2.21 -0.96 -15.14
N ALA A 26 -1.54 -2.03 -14.71
CA ALA A 26 -1.75 -3.38 -15.22
C ALA A 26 -3.21 -3.83 -15.05
N ARG A 27 -3.84 -3.55 -13.91
CA ARG A 27 -5.27 -3.76 -13.69
C ARG A 27 -6.12 -3.04 -14.72
N THR A 28 -5.83 -1.77 -14.98
CA THR A 28 -6.65 -0.93 -15.86
C THR A 28 -6.49 -1.33 -17.33
N LEU A 29 -5.27 -1.70 -17.74
CA LEU A 29 -4.96 -2.05 -19.12
C LEU A 29 -5.28 -3.52 -19.47
N TRP A 30 -5.14 -4.45 -18.52
CA TRP A 30 -5.26 -5.89 -18.82
C TRP A 30 -6.42 -6.58 -18.11
N LEU A 31 -6.72 -6.22 -16.86
CA LEU A 31 -7.77 -6.88 -16.09
C LEU A 31 -9.16 -6.28 -16.39
N ALA A 32 -9.29 -4.95 -16.32
CA ALA A 32 -10.55 -4.24 -16.52
C ALA A 32 -11.24 -4.52 -17.87
N PRO A 33 -10.51 -4.65 -19.00
CA PRO A 33 -11.15 -5.01 -20.28
C PRO A 33 -11.73 -6.43 -20.30
N ARG A 34 -11.22 -7.35 -19.47
CA ARG A 34 -11.62 -8.77 -19.46
C ARG A 34 -12.76 -9.08 -18.50
N VAL A 35 -12.75 -8.46 -17.32
CA VAL A 35 -13.72 -8.79 -16.24
C VAL A 35 -14.66 -7.64 -15.88
N GLY A 36 -14.48 -6.47 -16.52
CA GLY A 36 -15.20 -5.24 -16.20
C GLY A 36 -14.58 -4.48 -15.02
N LYS A 37 -14.81 -3.15 -14.98
CA LYS A 37 -14.17 -2.24 -14.02
C LYS A 37 -14.45 -2.59 -12.55
N ALA A 38 -15.71 -2.89 -12.20
CA ALA A 38 -16.10 -3.17 -10.82
C ALA A 38 -15.41 -4.44 -10.27
N ARG A 39 -15.43 -5.54 -11.03
CA ARG A 39 -14.76 -6.79 -10.64
C ARG A 39 -13.24 -6.64 -10.65
N ALA A 40 -12.67 -5.90 -11.60
CA ALA A 40 -11.24 -5.63 -11.62
C ALA A 40 -10.78 -4.88 -10.36
N THR A 41 -11.57 -3.93 -9.85
CA THR A 41 -11.27 -3.25 -8.58
C THR A 41 -11.34 -4.20 -7.39
N GLN A 42 -12.36 -5.07 -7.30
CA GLN A 42 -12.47 -6.03 -6.21
C GLN A 42 -11.33 -7.05 -6.19
N LEU A 43 -10.97 -7.61 -7.35
CA LEU A 43 -9.86 -8.54 -7.48
C LEU A 43 -8.50 -7.88 -7.20
N SER A 44 -8.38 -6.59 -7.55
CA SER A 44 -7.17 -5.82 -7.34
C SER A 44 -6.81 -5.63 -5.87
N ILE A 45 -7.77 -5.68 -4.95
CA ILE A 45 -7.48 -5.60 -3.52
C ILE A 45 -6.68 -6.82 -3.10
N VAL A 46 -7.07 -8.01 -3.56
CA VAL A 46 -6.38 -9.26 -3.22
C VAL A 46 -4.98 -9.25 -3.82
N SER A 47 -4.85 -8.96 -5.12
CA SER A 47 -3.54 -8.94 -5.78
C SER A 47 -2.63 -7.81 -5.29
N GLY A 48 -3.18 -6.62 -5.02
CA GLY A 48 -2.44 -5.49 -4.46
C GLY A 48 -1.98 -5.80 -3.03
N SER A 49 -2.84 -6.39 -2.20
CA SER A 49 -2.48 -6.81 -0.84
C SER A 49 -1.37 -7.87 -0.83
N LEU A 50 -1.43 -8.85 -1.73
CA LEU A 50 -0.38 -9.86 -1.90
C LEU A 50 0.94 -9.23 -2.35
N LEU A 51 0.87 -8.25 -3.24
CA LEU A 51 2.04 -7.56 -3.77
C LEU A 51 2.67 -6.64 -2.70
N ALA A 52 1.87 -5.90 -1.95
CA ALA A 52 2.31 -5.16 -0.77
C ALA A 52 2.94 -6.09 0.28
N PHE A 53 2.33 -7.24 0.54
CA PHE A 53 2.90 -8.25 1.45
C PHE A 53 4.24 -8.77 0.94
N ALA A 54 4.38 -9.08 -0.35
CA ALA A 54 5.64 -9.53 -0.94
C ALA A 54 6.74 -8.47 -0.82
N VAL A 55 6.43 -7.19 -1.10
CA VAL A 55 7.35 -6.07 -0.92
C VAL A 55 7.79 -5.96 0.54
N CYS A 56 6.84 -5.99 1.48
CA CYS A 56 7.15 -5.98 2.91
C CYS A 56 8.00 -7.20 3.31
N TYR A 57 7.65 -8.39 2.84
CA TYR A 57 8.35 -9.63 3.15
C TYR A 57 9.81 -9.59 2.75
N LEU A 58 10.13 -9.00 1.60
CA LEU A 58 11.50 -8.91 1.09
C LEU A 58 12.31 -7.81 1.76
N LEU A 59 11.70 -6.66 2.04
CA LEU A 59 12.45 -5.44 2.39
C LEU A 59 12.39 -5.06 3.88
N VAL A 60 11.32 -5.40 4.61
CA VAL A 60 11.16 -5.08 6.05
C VAL A 60 12.28 -5.67 6.91
N PRO A 61 12.73 -6.93 6.72
CA PRO A 61 13.83 -7.49 7.52
C PRO A 61 15.13 -6.69 7.39
N GLY A 62 15.36 -6.06 6.24
CA GLY A 62 16.51 -5.21 6.00
C GLY A 62 16.47 -3.86 6.71
N VAL A 63 15.34 -3.46 7.30
CA VAL A 63 15.17 -2.19 8.05
C VAL A 63 15.78 -2.30 9.46
N GLY A 64 15.92 -3.53 9.99
CA GLY A 64 16.53 -3.79 11.30
C GLY A 64 15.63 -3.45 12.49
N LEU A 65 14.30 -3.52 12.31
CA LEU A 65 13.36 -3.30 13.40
C LEU A 65 13.31 -4.53 14.32
N VAL A 66 13.27 -4.29 15.63
CA VAL A 66 13.32 -5.36 16.65
C VAL A 66 12.05 -5.47 17.49
N SER A 67 11.26 -4.40 17.62
CA SER A 67 10.08 -4.40 18.49
C SER A 67 8.77 -4.45 17.71
N LEU A 68 7.73 -4.99 18.34
CA LEU A 68 6.37 -5.05 17.78
C LEU A 68 5.77 -3.65 17.51
N PRO A 69 5.92 -2.65 18.42
CA PRO A 69 5.51 -1.28 18.13
C PRO A 69 6.23 -0.64 16.94
N ASP A 70 7.51 -0.94 16.72
CA ASP A 70 8.26 -0.38 15.59
C ASP A 70 7.72 -0.88 14.25
N HIS A 71 7.30 -2.15 14.16
CA HIS A 71 6.70 -2.71 12.95
C HIS A 71 5.33 -2.10 12.65
N LEU A 72 4.51 -1.85 13.68
CA LEU A 72 3.24 -1.14 13.52
C LEU A 72 3.45 0.33 13.13
N ALA A 73 4.44 1.00 13.73
CA ALA A 73 4.80 2.37 13.36
C ALA A 73 5.27 2.43 11.90
N LEU A 74 6.08 1.47 11.45
CA LEU A 74 6.47 1.35 10.04
C LEU A 74 5.25 1.17 9.14
N GLY A 75 4.34 0.26 9.49
CA GLY A 75 3.11 0.07 8.74
C GLY A 75 2.24 1.34 8.65
N ALA A 76 2.13 2.09 9.75
CA ALA A 76 1.43 3.37 9.79
C ALA A 76 2.09 4.41 8.88
N VAL A 77 3.42 4.51 8.89
CA VAL A 77 4.17 5.40 7.99
C VAL A 77 3.95 5.02 6.53
N LEU A 78 3.99 3.73 6.20
CA LEU A 78 3.74 3.24 4.85
C LEU A 78 2.31 3.56 4.39
N ALA A 79 1.31 3.32 5.25
CA ALA A 79 -0.09 3.62 4.95
C ALA A 79 -0.33 5.13 4.76
N LEU A 80 0.22 5.98 5.62
CA LEU A 80 0.11 7.43 5.48
C LEU A 80 0.80 7.93 4.21
N PHE A 81 1.97 7.40 3.90
CA PHE A 81 2.68 7.73 2.66
C PHE A 81 1.86 7.32 1.43
N MET A 82 1.35 6.09 1.40
CA MET A 82 0.52 5.59 0.30
C MET A 82 -0.75 6.42 0.13
N ALA A 83 -1.48 6.72 1.20
CA ALA A 83 -2.66 7.57 1.15
C ALA A 83 -2.34 8.97 0.61
N GLY A 84 -1.23 9.57 1.04
CA GLY A 84 -0.77 10.87 0.56
C GLY A 84 -0.34 10.83 -0.91
N PHE A 85 0.38 9.78 -1.31
CA PHE A 85 0.84 9.55 -2.67
C PHE A 85 -0.34 9.36 -3.63
N ASP A 86 -1.32 8.53 -3.28
CA ASP A 86 -2.52 8.30 -4.08
C ASP A 86 -3.37 9.56 -4.20
N ALA A 87 -3.51 10.33 -3.11
CA ALA A 87 -4.19 11.62 -3.14
C ALA A 87 -3.46 12.62 -4.04
N ALA A 88 -2.12 12.68 -3.99
CA ALA A 88 -1.31 13.54 -4.84
C ALA A 88 -1.41 13.15 -6.32
N LEU A 89 -1.31 11.85 -6.65
CA LEU A 89 -1.55 11.35 -8.00
C LEU A 89 -2.96 11.66 -8.49
N GLY A 90 -3.97 11.38 -7.66
CA GLY A 90 -5.36 11.69 -7.96
C GLY A 90 -5.57 13.18 -8.26
N LYS A 91 -4.96 14.06 -7.46
CA LYS A 91 -5.15 15.51 -7.55
C LYS A 91 -4.35 16.15 -8.68
N TRP A 92 -3.08 15.79 -8.82
CA TRP A 92 -2.13 16.48 -9.71
C TRP A 92 -2.00 15.79 -11.05
N LEU A 93 -1.83 14.47 -11.08
CA LEU A 93 -1.68 13.71 -12.33
C LEU A 93 -3.03 13.49 -13.00
N LEU A 94 -4.03 13.03 -12.24
CA LEU A 94 -5.36 12.69 -12.76
C LEU A 94 -6.36 13.85 -12.69
N ARG A 95 -5.96 15.00 -12.12
CA ARG A 95 -6.77 16.23 -12.00
C ARG A 95 -8.15 16.01 -11.38
N ARG A 96 -8.30 15.02 -10.50
CA ARG A 96 -9.56 14.71 -9.80
C ARG A 96 -9.91 15.82 -8.81
N SER A 97 -11.20 15.97 -8.53
CA SER A 97 -11.68 16.84 -7.45
C SER A 97 -11.39 16.21 -6.09
N TRP A 98 -11.23 17.04 -5.05
CA TRP A 98 -11.06 16.58 -3.67
C TRP A 98 -12.21 15.68 -3.20
N ARG A 99 -13.44 15.95 -3.65
CA ARG A 99 -14.60 15.11 -3.36
C ARG A 99 -14.40 13.68 -3.86
N LYS A 100 -13.97 13.50 -5.12
CA LYS A 100 -13.71 12.16 -5.67
C LYS A 100 -12.57 11.43 -4.95
N ILE A 101 -11.54 12.15 -4.53
CA ILE A 101 -10.42 11.56 -3.77
C ILE A 101 -10.93 11.08 -2.41
N LEU A 102 -11.73 11.88 -1.70
CA LEU A 102 -12.32 11.48 -0.42
C LEU A 102 -13.33 10.33 -0.56
N ASP A 103 -14.09 10.30 -1.66
CA ASP A 103 -15.01 9.19 -1.96
C ASP A 103 -14.26 7.85 -2.14
N ASP A 104 -13.01 7.89 -2.63
CA ASP A 104 -12.16 6.70 -2.75
C ASP A 104 -11.76 6.12 -1.37
N PHE A 105 -11.74 6.94 -0.31
CA PHE A 105 -11.54 6.49 1.08
C PHE A 105 -12.81 6.02 1.77
N ASN A 106 -13.99 6.20 1.16
CA ASN A 106 -15.26 5.82 1.75
C ASN A 106 -15.64 4.38 1.32
N PRO A 107 -15.60 3.38 2.20
CA PRO A 107 -15.97 2.01 1.84
C PRO A 107 -17.43 1.84 1.39
N ALA A 108 -18.31 2.77 1.78
CA ALA A 108 -19.72 2.74 1.36
C ALA A 108 -19.92 3.06 -0.14
N THR A 109 -18.92 3.63 -0.82
CA THR A 109 -18.97 3.91 -2.27
C THR A 109 -18.56 2.70 -3.12
N GLY A 110 -18.18 1.58 -2.48
CA GLY A 110 -17.66 0.38 -3.14
C GLY A 110 -16.16 0.42 -3.43
N ASN A 111 -15.44 1.44 -2.92
CA ASN A 111 -13.99 1.48 -2.96
C ASN A 111 -13.40 0.91 -1.66
N TYR A 112 -12.43 0.01 -1.77
CA TYR A 112 -11.85 -0.70 -0.63
C TYR A 112 -10.45 -0.21 -0.26
N LEU A 113 -10.06 1.00 -0.72
CA LEU A 113 -8.76 1.61 -0.43
C LEU A 113 -8.46 1.63 1.07
N LEU A 114 -9.44 1.99 1.89
CA LEU A 114 -9.28 2.04 3.35
C LEU A 114 -8.92 0.66 3.94
N PHE A 115 -9.49 -0.42 3.41
CA PHE A 115 -9.14 -1.78 3.83
C PHE A 115 -7.72 -2.15 3.42
N GLY A 116 -7.29 -1.76 2.21
CA GLY A 116 -5.91 -1.96 1.76
C GLY A 116 -4.91 -1.21 2.66
N LEU A 117 -5.20 0.04 3.01
CA LEU A 117 -4.37 0.84 3.92
C LEU A 117 -4.35 0.25 5.33
N ALA A 118 -5.51 -0.15 5.86
CA ALA A 118 -5.58 -0.80 7.18
C ALA A 118 -4.77 -2.10 7.20
N LEU A 119 -4.88 -2.92 6.15
CA LEU A 119 -4.07 -4.13 6.03
C LEU A 119 -2.57 -3.81 5.98
N LEU A 120 -2.18 -2.79 5.19
CA LEU A 120 -0.79 -2.34 5.06
C LEU A 120 -0.16 -1.94 6.39
N VAL A 121 -0.94 -1.41 7.35
CA VAL A 121 -0.45 -1.13 8.71
C VAL A 121 0.02 -2.41 9.41
N VAL A 122 -0.64 -3.54 9.18
CA VAL A 122 -0.37 -4.81 9.86
C VAL A 122 0.62 -5.68 9.09
N LEU A 123 0.83 -5.46 7.77
CA LEU A 123 1.71 -6.29 6.94
C LEU A 123 3.16 -6.39 7.46
N PRO A 124 3.84 -5.30 7.88
CA PRO A 124 5.21 -5.40 8.40
C PRO A 124 5.28 -6.26 9.66
N LEU A 125 4.26 -6.18 10.52
CA LEU A 125 4.15 -7.01 11.72
C LEU A 125 3.94 -8.49 11.36
N LEU A 126 3.02 -8.78 10.43
CA LEU A 126 2.79 -10.15 9.97
C LEU A 126 4.05 -10.77 9.38
N VAL A 127 4.81 -10.00 8.60
CA VAL A 127 6.11 -10.43 8.05
C VAL A 127 7.10 -10.76 9.16
N ALA A 128 7.19 -9.92 10.19
CA ALA A 128 8.07 -10.16 11.33
C ALA A 128 7.71 -11.47 12.05
N LEU A 129 6.42 -11.69 12.35
CA LEU A 129 5.92 -12.90 12.99
C LEU A 129 6.16 -14.17 12.16
N LEU A 130 6.05 -14.08 10.83
CA LEU A 130 6.24 -15.22 9.93
C LEU A 130 7.70 -15.62 9.76
N ARG A 131 8.63 -14.65 9.81
CA ARG A 131 10.07 -14.91 9.63
C ARG A 131 10.80 -15.22 10.93
N SER A 132 10.32 -14.66 12.02
CA SER A 132 10.86 -14.87 13.36
C SER A 132 9.66 -15.09 14.28
N PRO A 133 9.31 -16.34 14.63
CA PRO A 133 8.42 -16.53 15.76
C PRO A 133 9.14 -15.89 16.96
N LEU A 134 8.62 -14.75 17.40
CA LEU A 134 9.15 -13.96 18.52
C LEU A 134 9.40 -14.84 19.75
#